data_AF-A0A6J6XN89-F1
#
_entry.id   AF-A0A6J6XN89-F1
#
_cell.length_a   1.000
_cell.length_b   1.000
_cell.length_c   1.000
_cell.angle_alpha   90.00
_cell.angle_beta   90.00
_cell.angle_gamma   90.00
#
_symmetry.space_group_name_H-M   'P 1'
#
loop_
_entity.id
_entity.type
_entity.pdbx_description
1 polymer ?
#
loop_
_entity_poly.entity_id
_entity_poly.type
_entity_poly.pdbx_seq_one_letter_code
_entity_poly.pdbx_strand_id
1 'polypeptide(L)'
;MRCIQTLESLGVTLAITVTSDERLAEDNPFEPILELLESCPDNAVLCSHGDMIPMVTDALERRGMVVTGMRDSRKASVWVLERQNGIIVRGHAWPPPTID
;
A
#
# COMPACT_ATOMS: atom_id res chain seq x y z
N MET A 1 13.51 2.27 8.18
CA MET A 1 14.51 2.41 7.08
C MET A 1 14.19 1.56 5.85
N ARG A 2 13.93 0.25 5.98
CA ARG A 2 13.71 -0.65 4.83
C ARG A 2 12.59 -0.20 3.87
N CYS A 3 11.47 0.32 4.39
CA CYS A 3 10.35 0.77 3.54
C CYS A 3 10.73 1.92 2.60
N ILE A 4 11.53 2.89 3.09
CA ILE A 4 12.03 3.99 2.26
C ILE A 4 12.97 3.43 1.18
N GLN A 5 13.92 2.59 1.58
CA GLN A 5 14.88 1.95 0.67
C GLN A 5 14.19 1.13 -0.43
N THR A 6 13.06 0.49 -0.14
CA THR A 6 12.25 -0.21 -1.15
C THR A 6 11.73 0.73 -2.24
N LEU A 7 11.46 2.00 -1.94
CA LEU A 7 10.93 2.98 -2.89
C LEU A 7 11.99 3.90 -3.49
N GLU A 8 13.22 3.94 -2.95
CA GLU A 8 14.29 4.85 -3.39
C GLU A 8 14.57 4.74 -4.90
N SER A 9 14.68 3.53 -5.44
CA SER A 9 14.92 3.33 -6.88
C SER A 9 13.79 3.91 -7.74
N LEU A 10 12.54 3.76 -7.32
CA LEU A 10 11.39 4.35 -8.02
C LEU A 10 11.43 5.89 -7.93
N GLY A 11 11.78 6.43 -6.76
CA GLY A 11 11.97 7.86 -6.57
C GLY A 11 13.02 8.44 -7.51
N VAL A 12 14.17 7.78 -7.66
CA VAL A 12 15.21 8.16 -8.62
C VAL A 12 14.70 8.12 -10.06
N THR A 13 14.02 7.04 -10.47
CA THR A 13 13.49 6.91 -11.83
C THR A 13 12.48 7.99 -12.19
N LEU A 14 11.63 8.39 -11.23
CA LEU A 14 10.60 9.41 -11.42
C LEU A 14 11.07 10.83 -11.09
N ALA A 15 12.32 11.01 -10.63
CA ALA A 15 12.86 12.26 -10.12
C ALA A 15 12.00 12.89 -9.00
N ILE A 16 11.50 12.06 -8.07
CA ILE A 16 10.71 12.48 -6.90
C ILE A 16 11.36 12.04 -5.59
N THR A 17 11.09 12.78 -4.52
CA THR A 17 11.56 12.46 -3.16
C THR A 17 10.63 11.46 -2.49
N VAL A 18 11.20 10.38 -1.95
CA VAL A 18 10.48 9.48 -1.04
C VAL A 18 10.52 10.07 0.37
N THR A 19 9.36 10.26 0.98
CA THR A 19 9.23 10.79 2.35
C THR A 19 8.68 9.73 3.31
N SER A 20 9.06 9.83 4.58
CA SER A 20 8.46 9.02 5.64
C SER A 20 7.09 9.57 6.05
N ASP A 21 6.18 8.67 6.42
CA ASP A 21 4.93 9.01 7.10
C ASP A 21 4.77 8.09 8.32
N GLU A 22 4.65 8.66 9.51
CA GLU A 22 4.58 7.90 10.77
C GLU A 22 3.35 6.99 10.83
N ARG A 23 2.27 7.33 10.12
CA ARG A 23 1.05 6.50 10.06
C ARG A 23 1.31 5.12 9.44
N LEU A 24 2.37 4.98 8.63
CA LEU A 24 2.76 3.73 7.96
C LEU A 24 3.70 2.85 8.78
N ALA A 25 4.11 3.28 9.98
CA ALA A 25 5.00 2.51 10.85
C ALA A 25 4.32 1.25 11.42
N GLU A 26 5.12 0.23 11.72
CA GLU A 26 4.69 -0.94 12.49
C GLU A 26 4.26 -0.53 13.92
N ASP A 27 3.49 -1.37 14.59
CA ASP A 27 2.95 -1.17 15.95
C ASP A 27 2.02 0.04 16.15
N ASN A 28 1.77 0.84 15.11
CA ASN A 28 0.77 1.91 15.13
C ASN A 28 -0.64 1.38 14.84
N PRO A 29 -1.70 2.10 15.27
CA PRO A 29 -3.05 1.84 14.78
C PRO A 29 -3.09 1.94 13.24
N PHE A 30 -3.87 1.07 12.60
CA PHE A 30 -3.96 1.03 11.13
C PHE A 30 -4.99 2.02 10.58
N GLU A 31 -5.92 2.50 11.41
CA GLU A 31 -7.00 3.41 11.01
C GLU A 31 -6.49 4.70 10.34
N PRO A 32 -5.42 5.37 10.83
CA PRO A 32 -4.83 6.52 10.15
C PRO A 32 -4.29 6.21 8.74
N ILE A 33 -3.96 4.95 8.43
CA ILE A 33 -3.55 4.56 7.07
C ILE A 33 -4.75 4.62 6.12
N LEU A 34 -5.96 4.31 6.59
CA LEU A 34 -7.17 4.42 5.77
C LEU A 34 -7.46 5.87 5.39
N GLU A 35 -7.32 6.80 6.34
CA GLU A 35 -7.43 8.25 6.08
C GLU A 35 -6.33 8.75 5.13
N LEU A 36 -5.11 8.22 5.27
CA LEU A 36 -4.02 8.51 4.35
C LEU A 36 -4.36 8.03 2.93
N LEU A 37 -4.79 6.78 2.77
CA LEU A 37 -5.22 6.25 1.48
C LEU A 37 -6.36 7.09 0.88
N GLU A 38 -7.26 7.62 1.72
CA GLU A 38 -8.34 8.49 1.29
C GLU A 38 -7.86 9.86 0.76
N SER A 39 -6.76 10.39 1.31
CA SER A 39 -6.22 11.69 0.94
C SER A 39 -5.13 11.65 -0.14
N CYS A 40 -4.55 10.49 -0.42
CA CYS A 40 -3.51 10.35 -1.43
C CYS A 40 -4.02 10.72 -2.84
N PRO A 41 -3.18 11.39 -3.66
CA PRO A 41 -3.47 11.59 -5.08
C PRO A 41 -3.42 10.26 -5.84
N ASP A 42 -3.95 10.26 -7.06
CA ASP A 42 -3.85 9.12 -7.96
C ASP A 42 -2.38 8.73 -8.22
N ASN A 43 -2.13 7.43 -8.37
CA ASN A 43 -0.80 6.85 -8.58
C ASN A 43 0.19 7.04 -7.43
N ALA A 44 -0.27 7.40 -6.23
CA ALA A 44 0.58 7.38 -5.04
C ALA A 44 1.04 5.96 -4.71
N VAL A 45 2.31 5.82 -4.30
CA VAL A 45 2.90 4.56 -3.85
C VAL A 45 3.26 4.69 -2.38
N LEU A 46 2.76 3.77 -1.57
CA LEU A 46 3.01 3.70 -0.13
C LEU A 46 3.70 2.37 0.17
N CYS A 47 4.67 2.38 1.07
CA CYS A 47 5.35 1.18 1.55
C CYS A 47 5.22 1.09 3.07
N SER A 48 4.74 -0.06 3.55
CA SER A 48 4.52 -0.32 4.97
C SER A 48 4.94 -1.75 5.32
N HIS A 49 4.57 -2.20 6.50
CA HIS A 49 5.05 -3.42 7.14
C HIS A 49 4.09 -4.58 6.87
N GLY A 50 4.60 -5.81 7.01
CA GLY A 50 3.87 -7.03 6.64
C GLY A 50 2.71 -7.38 7.57
N ASP A 51 2.68 -6.77 8.75
CA ASP A 51 1.59 -6.78 9.74
C ASP A 51 0.53 -5.70 9.42
N MET A 52 0.96 -4.52 8.96
CA MET A 52 0.06 -3.40 8.66
C MET A 52 -0.76 -3.61 7.38
N ILE A 53 -0.15 -4.13 6.30
CA ILE A 53 -0.84 -4.31 5.01
C ILE A 53 -2.05 -5.25 5.11
N PRO A 54 -1.98 -6.43 5.77
CA PRO A 54 -3.15 -7.28 5.99
C PRO A 54 -4.28 -6.57 6.74
N MET A 55 -3.96 -5.81 7.80
CA MET A 55 -4.98 -5.10 8.59
C MET A 55 -5.73 -4.06 7.75
N VAL A 56 -5.02 -3.29 6.94
CA VAL A 56 -5.59 -2.28 6.05
C VAL A 56 -6.46 -2.93 4.97
N THR A 57 -5.96 -3.97 4.31
CA THR A 57 -6.69 -4.65 3.22
C THR A 57 -7.94 -5.38 3.73
N ASP A 58 -7.88 -5.99 4.91
CA ASP A 58 -9.06 -6.58 5.59
C ASP A 58 -10.12 -5.52 5.92
N ALA A 59 -9.69 -4.36 6.40
CA ALA A 59 -10.59 -3.26 6.71
C ALA A 59 -11.27 -2.69 5.46
N LEU A 60 -10.53 -2.56 4.36
CA LEU A 60 -11.08 -2.12 3.08
C LEU A 60 -12.08 -3.13 2.51
N GLU A 61 -11.81 -4.43 2.61
CA GLU A 61 -12.77 -5.47 2.20
C GLU A 61 -14.05 -5.43 3.03
N ARG A 62 -13.95 -5.26 4.36
CA ARG A 62 -15.12 -5.06 5.24
C ARG A 62 -15.92 -3.81 4.87
N ARG A 63 -15.29 -2.81 4.26
CA ARG A 63 -15.94 -1.59 3.73
C ARG A 63 -16.49 -1.75 2.31
N GLY A 64 -16.39 -2.95 1.72
CA GLY A 64 -16.97 -3.28 0.42
C GLY A 64 -15.97 -3.30 -0.75
N MET A 65 -14.67 -3.16 -0.51
CA MET A 65 -13.65 -3.37 -1.54
C MET A 65 -13.66 -4.82 -2.01
N VAL A 66 -13.76 -5.04 -3.32
CA VAL A 66 -13.66 -6.37 -3.91
C VAL A 66 -12.20 -6.75 -4.11
N VAL A 67 -11.75 -7.83 -3.47
CA VAL A 67 -10.40 -8.38 -3.65
C VAL A 67 -10.38 -9.34 -4.84
N THR A 68 -9.40 -9.17 -5.72
CA THR A 68 -9.17 -10.08 -6.85
C THR A 68 -7.75 -10.67 -6.83
N GLY A 69 -7.61 -11.95 -7.16
CA GLY A 69 -6.34 -12.67 -7.11
C GLY A 69 -6.06 -13.33 -5.75
N MET A 70 -4.86 -13.91 -5.62
CA MET A 70 -4.40 -14.50 -4.36
C MET A 70 -3.90 -13.39 -3.44
N ARG A 71 -4.42 -13.33 -2.22
CA ARG A 71 -3.93 -12.41 -1.19
C ARG A 71 -2.46 -12.70 -0.92
N ASP A 72 -1.65 -11.65 -1.00
CA ASP A 72 -0.22 -11.72 -0.74
C ASP A 72 0.21 -10.53 0.12
N SER A 73 1.01 -10.81 1.14
CA SER A 73 1.64 -9.82 2.01
C SER A 73 3.11 -10.17 2.26
N ARG A 74 3.69 -11.05 1.43
CA ARG A 74 5.11 -11.32 1.45
C ARG A 74 5.89 -10.04 1.12
N LYS A 75 7.14 -9.98 1.56
CA LYS A 75 8.01 -8.84 1.26
C LYS A 75 8.02 -8.58 -0.25
N ALA A 76 7.89 -7.31 -0.62
CA ALA A 76 7.80 -6.82 -1.99
C ALA A 76 6.54 -7.19 -2.79
N SER A 77 5.50 -7.79 -2.19
CA SER A 77 4.17 -7.84 -2.82
C SER A 77 3.56 -6.44 -2.93
N VAL A 78 2.70 -6.20 -3.93
CA VAL A 78 2.02 -4.91 -4.14
C VAL A 78 0.52 -5.10 -4.09
N TRP A 79 -0.18 -4.24 -3.35
CA TRP A 79 -1.64 -4.12 -3.46
C TRP A 79 -1.98 -2.92 -4.32
N VAL A 80 -2.57 -3.18 -5.49
CA VAL A 80 -3.11 -2.14 -6.36
C VAL A 80 -4.54 -1.86 -5.94
N LEU A 81 -4.79 -0.62 -5.53
CA LEU A 81 -6.10 -0.16 -5.06
C LEU A 81 -6.72 0.75 -6.11
N GLU A 82 -7.94 0.42 -6.53
CA GLU A 82 -8.69 1.23 -7.48
C GLU A 82 -9.78 2.02 -6.77
N ARG A 83 -9.89 3.30 -7.14
CA ARG A 83 -10.83 4.24 -6.54
C ARG A 83 -11.88 4.65 -7.55
N GLN A 84 -13.14 4.70 -7.12
CA GLN A 84 -14.26 5.22 -7.87
C GLN A 84 -15.01 6.22 -6.99
N ASN A 85 -15.13 7.47 -7.48
CA ASN A 85 -15.77 8.56 -6.73
C ASN A 85 -15.21 8.74 -5.31
N GLY A 86 -13.88 8.62 -5.15
CA GLY A 86 -13.18 8.75 -3.87
C GLY A 86 -13.17 7.49 -2.99
N ILE A 87 -13.96 6.48 -3.32
CA ILE A 87 -14.08 5.23 -2.56
C ILE A 87 -13.17 4.17 -3.17
N ILE A 88 -12.40 3.45 -2.35
CA ILE A 88 -11.63 2.29 -2.78
C ILE A 88 -12.58 1.11 -2.98
N VAL A 89 -12.76 0.67 -4.23
CA VAL A 89 -13.77 -0.35 -4.60
C VAL A 89 -13.15 -1.68 -5.02
N ARG A 90 -11.86 -1.69 -5.39
CA ARG A 90 -11.18 -2.91 -5.82
C ARG A 90 -9.74 -2.94 -5.29
N GLY A 91 -9.31 -4.13 -4.87
CA GLY A 91 -7.93 -4.42 -4.50
C GLY A 91 -7.42 -5.60 -5.32
N HIS A 92 -6.22 -5.49 -5.87
CA HIS A 92 -5.56 -6.58 -6.57
C HIS A 92 -4.15 -6.78 -6.03
N ALA A 93 -3.87 -7.99 -5.54
CA ALA A 93 -2.57 -8.35 -5.02
C ALA A 93 -1.67 -8.87 -6.15
N TRP A 94 -0.54 -8.20 -6.34
CA TRP A 94 0.56 -8.64 -7.18
C TRP A 94 1.61 -9.36 -6.32
N PRO A 95 2.06 -10.56 -6.75
CA PRO A 95 3.10 -11.27 -6.03
C PRO A 95 4.41 -10.47 -6.06
N PRO A 96 5.35 -10.75 -5.14
CA PRO A 96 6.70 -10.21 -5.23
C PRO A 96 7.31 -10.47 -6.61
N PRO A 97 8.12 -9.53 -7.13
CA PRO A 97 8.79 -9.73 -8.41
C PRO A 97 9.71 -10.95 -8.34
N THR A 98 9.78 -11.71 -9.44
CA THR A 98 10.85 -12.68 -9.62
C THR A 98 12.09 -11.90 -10.04
N ILE A 99 13.17 -12.03 -9.28
CA ILE A 99 14.47 -11.44 -9.63
C ILE A 99 15.27 -12.56 -10.26
N ASP A 100 15.53 -12.46 -11.56
CA ASP A 100 16.51 -13.28 -12.26
C ASP A 100 17.93 -12.77 -11.98
#